data_AF-A0A382E5L7-F1
#
_entry.id   AF-A0A382E5L7-F1
#
_cell.length_a   1.000
_cell.length_b   1.000
_cell.length_c   1.000
_cell.angle_alpha   90.00
_cell.angle_beta   90.00
_cell.angle_gamma   90.00
#
_symmetry.space_group_name_H-M   'P 1'
#
loop_
_entity.id
_entity.type
_entity.pdbx_description
1 polymer ?
#
loop_
_entity_poly.entity_id
_entity_poly.type
_entity_poly.pdbx_seq_one_letter_code
_entity_poly.pdbx_strand_id
1 'polypeptide(L)' 'MRVAQELPDGGYVNLGIGIPTLVSSFVPEGRVVFYHSESGVLNCGPLADEGEEDVDLINAGGQFIKAVPG' A
#
# COMPACT_ATOMS: atom_id res chain seq x y z
N MET A 1 10.44 8.04 7.54
CA MET A 1 9.65 7.58 8.71
C MET A 1 10.35 6.39 9.39
N ARG A 2 10.45 6.33 10.72
CA ARG A 2 11.18 5.23 11.42
C ARG A 2 10.58 3.85 11.17
N VAL A 3 9.26 3.72 11.25
CA VAL A 3 8.54 2.44 11.08
C VAL A 3 8.76 1.83 9.70
N ALA A 4 8.90 2.64 8.65
CA ALA A 4 9.14 2.14 7.29
C ALA A 4 10.46 1.37 7.15
N GLN A 5 11.46 1.71 7.97
CA GLN A 5 12.76 1.02 8.00
C GLN A 5 12.67 -0.35 8.67
N GLU A 6 11.67 -0.55 9.54
CA GLU A 6 11.43 -1.79 10.29
C GLU A 6 10.62 -2.81 9.50
N LEU A 7 10.05 -2.41 8.36
CA LEU A 7 9.32 -3.35 7.50
C LEU A 7 10.31 -4.35 6.87
N PRO A 8 10.08 -5.67 7.03
CA PRO A 8 10.94 -6.69 6.45
C PRO A 8 10.78 -6.74 4.94
N ASP A 9 11.89 -6.98 4.23
CA ASP A 9 11.86 -7.23 2.80
C ASP A 9 11.11 -8.53 2.47
N GLY A 10 10.22 -8.49 1.48
CA GLY A 10 9.25 -9.54 1.17
C GLY A 10 8.12 -9.68 2.19
N GLY A 11 7.98 -8.76 3.13
CA GLY A 11 6.99 -8.81 4.21
C GLY A 11 5.55 -8.58 3.74
N TYR A 12 4.60 -9.25 4.40
CA TYR A 12 3.16 -9.01 4.26
C TYR A 12 2.67 -8.20 5.45
N VAL A 13 2.16 -7.00 5.19
CA VAL A 13 1.78 -6.07 6.26
C VAL A 13 0.42 -5.46 6.01
N ASN A 14 -0.32 -5.25 7.09
CA ASN A 14 -1.53 -4.45 7.09
C ASN A 14 -1.23 -3.10 7.73
N LEU A 15 -1.57 -2.02 7.04
CA LEU A 15 -1.39 -0.65 7.52
C LEU A 15 -2.77 -0.05 7.77
N GLY A 16 -3.10 0.17 9.05
CA GLY A 16 -4.32 0.88 9.43
C GLY A 16 -4.35 2.32 8.91
N ILE A 17 -5.54 2.92 8.96
CA ILE A 17 -5.79 4.28 8.45
C ILE A 17 -4.96 5.32 9.23
N GLY A 18 -4.49 6.35 8.52
CA GLY A 18 -3.83 7.51 9.09
C GLY A 18 -2.32 7.40 9.04
N ILE A 19 -1.64 7.60 10.17
CA ILE A 19 -0.17 7.55 10.25
C ILE A 19 0.40 6.22 9.70
N PRO A 20 -0.18 5.03 9.98
CA PRO A 20 0.35 3.80 9.42
C PRO A 20 0.25 3.75 7.89
N THR A 21 -0.79 4.29 7.26
CA THR A 21 -0.90 4.35 5.79
C THR A 21 0.26 5.14 5.16
N LEU A 22 0.74 6.19 5.83
CA LEU A 22 1.88 6.99 5.35
C LEU A 22 3.19 6.19 5.32
N VAL A 23 3.31 5.08 6.05
CA VAL A 23 4.52 4.26 6.12
C VAL A 23 4.96 3.77 4.74
N SER A 24 4.01 3.43 3.86
CA SER A 24 4.30 2.89 2.52
C SER A 24 5.10 3.86 1.66
N SER A 25 4.85 5.17 1.77
CA SER A 25 5.57 6.22 1.03
C SER A 25 7.03 6.42 1.48
N PHE A 26 7.46 5.80 2.59
CA PHE A 26 8.82 5.95 3.11
C PHE A 26 9.61 4.63 3.10
N VAL A 27 9.09 3.59 2.44
CA VAL A 27 9.85 2.34 2.25
C VAL A 27 11.05 2.61 1.35
N PRO A 28 12.27 2.18 1.73
CA PRO A 28 13.47 2.38 0.91
C PRO A 28 13.34 1.75 -0.48
N GLU A 29 13.92 2.40 -1.49
CA GLU A 29 14.06 1.81 -2.82
C GLU A 29 14.76 0.44 -2.75
N GLY A 30 14.32 -0.49 -3.61
CA GLY A 30 14.84 -1.86 -3.65
C GLY A 30 14.28 -2.81 -2.59
N ARG A 31 13.39 -2.35 -1.70
CA ARG A 31 12.66 -3.21 -0.75
C ARG A 31 11.26 -3.51 -1.27
N VAL A 32 10.88 -4.79 -1.24
CA VAL A 32 9.54 -5.24 -1.61
C VAL A 32 8.72 -5.45 -0.36
N VAL A 33 7.53 -4.85 -0.29
CA VAL A 33 6.57 -5.05 0.78
C VAL A 33 5.19 -5.24 0.18
N PHE A 34 4.49 -6.29 0.60
CA PHE A 34 3.14 -6.59 0.17
C PHE A 34 2.14 -6.02 1.16
N TYR A 35 1.28 -5.12 0.68
CA TYR A 35 0.24 -4.50 1.51
C TYR A 35 -1.07 -5.28 1.40
N HIS A 36 -1.60 -5.68 2.55
CA HIS A 36 -2.89 -6.34 2.67
C HIS A 36 -3.93 -5.39 3.26
N SER A 37 -5.07 -5.27 2.60
CA SER A 37 -6.26 -4.61 3.13
C SER A 37 -7.16 -5.62 3.85
N GLU A 38 -7.74 -5.24 4.98
CA GLU A 38 -8.74 -6.05 5.69
C GLU A 38 -9.99 -6.36 4.85
N SER A 39 -10.22 -5.60 3.79
CA SER A 39 -11.29 -5.83 2.81
C SER A 39 -11.01 -6.97 1.81
N GLY A 40 -9.86 -7.66 1.92
CA GLY A 40 -9.52 -8.82 1.09
C GLY A 40 -8.67 -8.51 -0.14
N VAL A 41 -8.05 -7.32 -0.20
CA VAL A 41 -7.09 -6.95 -1.25
C VAL A 41 -5.67 -7.28 -0.80
N LEU A 42 -4.92 -7.97 -1.65
CA LEU A 42 -3.50 -8.25 -1.44
C LEU A 42 -2.69 -7.57 -2.54
N ASN A 43 -1.54 -7.02 -2.17
CA ASN A 43 -0.63 -6.29 -3.05
C ASN A 43 -1.27 -5.01 -3.60
N CYS A 44 -1.73 -4.15 -2.68
CA CYS A 44 -2.19 -2.81 -3.05
C CYS A 44 -1.09 -2.11 -3.85
N GLY A 45 -1.36 -1.84 -5.13
CA GLY A 45 -0.42 -1.19 -6.02
C GLY A 45 -0.12 0.26 -5.62
N PRO A 46 0.69 0.97 -6.42
CA PRO A 46 0.90 2.40 -6.22
C PRO A 46 -0.43 3.16 -6.30
N LEU A 47 -0.43 4.41 -5.83
CA LEU A 47 -1.58 5.29 -6.00
C LEU A 47 -1.94 5.41 -7.49
N ALA A 48 -3.23 5.47 -7.77
CA ALA A 48 -3.72 5.78 -9.11
C ALA A 48 -3.25 7.18 -9.54
N ASP A 49 -2.97 7.35 -10.83
CA ASP A 49 -2.74 8.68 -11.39
C ASP A 49 -4.08 9.40 -11.52
N GLU A 50 -4.04 10.73 -11.60
CA GLU A 50 -5.25 11.54 -11.80
C GLU A 50 -5.97 11.13 -13.09
N GLY A 51 -7.25 10.75 -12.97
CA GLY A 51 -8.07 10.25 -14.08
C GLY A 51 -8.04 8.73 -14.29
N GLU A 52 -7.22 7.98 -13.54
CA GLU A 52 -7.20 6.50 -13.54
C GLU A 52 -7.86 5.90 -12.28
N GLU A 53 -8.69 6.66 -11.58
CA GLU A 53 -9.35 6.22 -10.35
C GLU A 53 -10.40 5.13 -10.63
N ASP A 54 -10.35 4.02 -9.87
CA ASP A 54 -11.34 2.95 -9.89
C ASP A 54 -11.96 2.79 -8.49
N VAL A 55 -13.27 2.96 -8.40
CA VAL A 55 -14.04 2.89 -7.12
C VAL A 55 -13.98 1.52 -6.46
N ASP A 56 -13.69 0.47 -7.22
CA ASP A 56 -13.52 -0.88 -6.70
C ASP A 56 -12.07 -1.13 -6.21
N LEU A 57 -11.12 -0.24 -6.55
CA LEU A 57 -9.71 -0.33 -6.21
C LEU A 57 -9.28 0.78 -5.24
N ILE A 58 -9.74 0.65 -4.01
CA ILE A 58 -9.36 1.53 -2.90
C ILE A 58 -8.53 0.78 -1.84
N ASN A 59 -7.52 1.44 -1.29
CA ASN A 59 -6.81 0.93 -0.13
C ASN A 59 -7.60 1.19 1.17
N ALA A 60 -7.13 0.64 2.29
CA ALA A 60 -7.77 0.83 3.59
C ALA A 60 -7.84 2.32 4.01
N GLY A 61 -6.93 3.16 3.53
CA GLY A 61 -6.93 4.61 3.76
C GLY A 61 -7.90 5.40 2.88
N GLY A 62 -8.71 4.74 2.04
CA GLY A 62 -9.67 5.37 1.14
C GLY A 62 -9.05 6.03 -0.09
N GLN A 63 -7.81 5.67 -0.44
CA GLN A 63 -7.11 6.20 -1.61
C GLN A 63 -7.21 5.23 -2.78
N PHE A 64 -7.36 5.76 -4.00
CA PHE A 64 -7.34 4.98 -5.23
C PHE A 64 -5.95 4.41 -5.50
N ILE A 65 -5.92 3.13 -5.87
CA ILE A 65 -4.70 2.38 -6.17
C ILE A 65 -4.78 1.75 -7.55
N LYS A 66 -3.63 1.52 -8.17
CA LYS A 66 -3.52 0.78 -9.43
C LYS A 66 -3.61 -0.72 -9.16
N ALA A 67 -4.27 -1.44 -10.07
CA ALA A 67 -4.20 -2.89 -10.11
C ALA A 67 -2.76 -3.32 -10.42
N VAL A 68 -2.26 -4.31 -9.67
CA VAL A 68 -0.98 -4.96 -9.96
C VAL A 68 -1.28 -6.34 -10.54
N PRO A 69 -0.71 -6.72 -11.70
CA PRO A 69 -0.83 -8.08 -12.21
C PRO A 69 -0.30 -9.11 -11.18
N GLY A 70 -0.97 -10.26 -11.12
CA GLY A 70 -0.54 -11.41 -10.33
C GLY A 70 0.55 -12.23 -10.99
#